data_AF-A0A6F8YGR1-F1
#
_entry.id   AF-A0A6F8YGR1-F1
#
_cell.length_a   1.000
_cell.length_b   1.000
_cell.length_c   1.000
_cell.angle_alpha   90.00
_cell.angle_beta   90.00
_cell.angle_gamma   90.00
#
_symmetry.space_group_name_H-M   'P 1'
#
loop_
_entity.id
_entity.type
_entity.pdbx_description
1 polymer ?
#
loop_
_entity_poly.entity_id
_entity_poly.type
_entity_poly.pdbx_seq_one_letter_code
_entity_poly.pdbx_strand_id
1 'polypeptide(L)'
;MLHHDAVYALAWLLGLSKHLDPEQPADDRLIELLPNLPAGETFTEWRSRSLAAPRSALDAATVLDFYYCLDWGYLEAERIGAPLPGEIDANAIGQRRWALEWAVVFRGPYHDPPAGWEEVDLST
;
A
#
# COMPACT_ATOMS: atom_id res chain seq x y z
N MET A 1 16.39 1.75 -1.77
CA MET A 1 15.31 0.77 -2.00
C MET A 1 14.15 1.55 -2.58
N LEU A 2 13.63 1.19 -3.75
CA LEU A 2 12.45 1.87 -4.31
C LEU A 2 11.21 1.28 -3.63
N HIS A 3 10.39 2.10 -2.99
CA HIS A 3 9.14 1.67 -2.33
C HIS A 3 7.99 1.50 -3.37
N HIS A 4 8.27 0.86 -4.49
CA HIS A 4 7.37 0.79 -5.64
C HIS A 4 6.04 0.10 -5.29
N ASP A 5 6.11 -1.05 -4.62
CA ASP A 5 4.93 -1.81 -4.20
C ASP A 5 4.12 -1.10 -3.11
N ALA A 6 4.78 -0.29 -2.26
CA ALA A 6 4.09 0.57 -1.31
C ALA A 6 3.27 1.65 -2.03
N VAL A 7 3.85 2.30 -3.06
CA VAL A 7 3.15 3.29 -3.89
C VAL A 7 1.98 2.64 -4.65
N TYR A 8 2.15 1.40 -5.13
CA TYR A 8 1.07 0.66 -5.78
C TYR A 8 -0.11 0.39 -4.85
N ALA A 9 0.15 -0.02 -3.60
CA ALA A 9 -0.90 -0.20 -2.60
C ALA A 9 -1.59 1.12 -2.23
N LEU A 10 -0.86 2.24 -2.12
CA LEU A 10 -1.46 3.57 -1.93
C LEU A 10 -2.32 3.98 -3.14
N ALA A 11 -1.88 3.69 -4.36
CA ALA A 11 -2.65 3.97 -5.56
C ALA A 11 -3.95 3.14 -5.61
N TRP A 12 -3.92 1.89 -5.15
CA TRP A 12 -5.13 1.10 -4.98
C TRP A 12 -6.09 1.70 -3.94
N LEU A 13 -5.57 2.13 -2.78
CA LEU A 13 -6.33 2.81 -1.72
C LEU A 13 -7.00 4.09 -2.21
N LEU A 14 -6.31 4.87 -3.05
CA LEU A 14 -6.85 6.10 -3.64
C LEU A 14 -7.86 5.83 -4.77
N GLY A 15 -8.02 4.56 -5.20
CA GLY A 15 -8.90 4.18 -6.30
C GLY A 15 -8.30 4.40 -7.69
N LEU A 16 -6.99 4.63 -7.79
CA LEU A 16 -6.27 4.79 -9.05
C LEU A 16 -6.01 3.43 -9.72
N SER A 17 -5.65 2.42 -8.91
CA SER A 17 -5.57 1.02 -9.35
C SER A 17 -6.87 0.28 -9.06
N LYS A 18 -7.29 -0.56 -10.01
CA LYS A 18 -8.48 -1.41 -9.86
C LYS A 18 -8.25 -2.58 -8.90
N HIS A 19 -7.03 -3.09 -8.84
CA HIS A 19 -6.66 -4.32 -8.15
C HIS A 19 -5.39 -4.12 -7.31
N LEU A 20 -5.23 -4.99 -6.31
CA LEU A 20 -4.01 -5.14 -5.54
C LEU A 20 -3.82 -6.66 -5.36
N ASP A 21 -3.41 -7.30 -6.46
CA ASP A 21 -3.33 -8.76 -6.57
C ASP A 21 -1.98 -9.24 -6.01
N PRO A 22 -1.96 -10.10 -4.97
CA PRO A 22 -0.73 -10.59 -4.33
C PRO A 22 0.05 -11.60 -5.16
N GLU A 23 -0.41 -11.98 -6.37
CA GLU A 23 0.34 -12.85 -7.28
C GLU A 23 1.00 -12.09 -8.44
N GLN A 24 0.59 -10.84 -8.66
CA GLN A 24 1.00 -10.03 -9.81
C GLN A 24 1.90 -8.85 -9.42
N PRO A 25 2.88 -8.49 -10.27
CA PRO A 25 3.61 -7.24 -10.11
C PRO A 25 2.67 -6.02 -10.19
N ALA A 26 3.14 -4.88 -9.71
CA ALA A 26 2.43 -3.62 -9.85
C ALA A 26 2.22 -3.24 -11.34
N ASP A 27 1.09 -2.61 -11.67
CA ASP A 27 0.77 -2.18 -13.04
C ASP A 27 1.85 -1.21 -13.56
N ASP A 28 2.44 -1.51 -14.71
CA ASP A 28 3.48 -0.69 -15.36
C ASP A 28 3.04 0.77 -15.57
N ARG A 29 1.73 1.01 -15.70
CA ARG A 29 1.15 2.35 -15.89
C ARG A 29 0.92 3.10 -14.59
N LEU A 30 1.29 2.54 -13.43
CA LEU A 30 1.13 3.16 -12.12
C LEU A 30 1.66 4.60 -12.10
N ILE A 31 2.84 4.81 -12.67
CA ILE A 31 3.50 6.13 -12.68
C ILE A 31 2.68 7.18 -13.43
N GLU A 32 1.94 6.80 -14.47
CA GLU A 32 1.10 7.72 -15.26
C GLU A 32 -0.14 8.20 -14.46
N LEU A 33 -0.56 7.41 -13.47
CA LEU A 33 -1.70 7.70 -12.60
C LEU A 33 -1.33 8.65 -11.45
N LEU A 34 -0.04 8.75 -11.12
CA LEU A 34 0.45 9.59 -10.02
C LEU A 34 0.60 11.07 -10.45
N PRO A 35 0.69 11.99 -9.48
CA PRO A 35 1.00 13.39 -9.77
C PRO A 35 2.38 13.54 -10.44
N ASN A 36 2.44 14.34 -11.51
CA ASN A 36 3.68 14.67 -12.21
C ASN A 36 4.41 15.85 -11.55
N LEU A 37 5.04 15.56 -10.41
CA LEU A 37 5.80 16.56 -9.64
C LEU A 37 6.91 17.25 -10.46
N PRO A 38 7.70 16.53 -11.29
CA PRO A 38 8.72 17.18 -12.13
C PRO A 38 8.17 18.21 -13.12
N ALA A 39 6.94 18.02 -13.62
CA ALA A 39 6.27 18.97 -14.49
C ALA A 39 5.58 20.12 -13.73
N GLY A 40 5.66 20.14 -12.39
CA GLY A 40 4.98 21.13 -11.56
C GLY A 40 3.47 20.94 -11.49
N GLU A 41 2.96 19.73 -11.77
CA GLU A 41 1.53 19.46 -11.68
C GLU A 41 1.03 19.67 -10.25
N THR A 42 0.01 20.52 -10.12
CA THR A 42 -0.63 20.81 -8.83
C THR A 42 -1.58 19.68 -8.43
N PHE A 43 -1.89 19.61 -7.13
CA PHE A 43 -2.90 18.67 -6.62
C PHE A 43 -4.26 18.85 -7.32
N THR A 44 -4.67 20.09 -7.59
CA THR A 44 -5.94 20.38 -8.27
C THR A 44 -5.96 19.87 -9.71
N GLU A 45 -4.87 20.07 -10.46
CA GLU A 45 -4.74 19.59 -11.84
C GLU A 45 -4.77 18.06 -11.88
N TRP A 46 -3.95 17.40 -11.05
CA TRP A 46 -3.92 15.94 -10.95
C TRP A 46 -5.30 15.36 -10.57
N ARG A 47 -5.97 15.96 -9.58
CA ARG A 47 -7.30 15.52 -9.13
C ARG A 47 -8.36 15.72 -10.20
N SER A 48 -8.25 16.75 -11.03
CA SER A 48 -9.24 17.02 -12.09
C SER A 48 -9.22 15.97 -13.22
N ARG A 49 -8.07 15.35 -13.48
CA ARG A 49 -7.92 14.26 -14.46
C ARG A 49 -8.11 12.86 -13.86
N SER A 50 -8.12 12.75 -12.54
CA SER A 50 -8.24 11.48 -11.82
C SER A 50 -9.64 11.35 -11.22
N LEU A 51 -10.52 10.57 -11.88
CA LEU A 51 -11.83 10.20 -11.34
C LEU A 51 -11.72 9.06 -10.32
N ALA A 52 -10.88 9.27 -9.30
CA ALA A 52 -10.57 8.26 -8.30
C ALA A 52 -11.43 8.48 -7.05
N ALA A 53 -12.13 7.44 -6.63
CA ALA A 53 -12.82 7.39 -5.36
C ALA A 53 -11.98 6.53 -4.41
N PRO A 54 -11.51 7.06 -3.27
CA PRO A 54 -10.79 6.27 -2.29
C PRO A 54 -11.62 5.05 -1.85
N ARG A 55 -10.92 3.95 -1.55
CA ARG A 55 -11.52 2.71 -1.05
C ARG A 55 -12.19 2.97 0.30
N SER A 56 -13.24 2.20 0.58
CA SER A 56 -13.90 2.30 1.87
C SER A 56 -12.95 1.83 2.99
N ALA A 57 -13.17 2.34 4.20
CA ALA A 57 -12.39 1.88 5.36
C ALA A 57 -12.52 0.37 5.60
N LEU A 58 -13.69 -0.21 5.30
CA LEU A 58 -13.93 -1.64 5.39
C LEU A 58 -13.09 -2.43 4.37
N ASP A 59 -13.04 -1.98 3.11
CA ASP A 59 -12.22 -2.62 2.09
C ASP A 59 -10.73 -2.53 2.44
N ALA A 60 -10.28 -1.35 2.89
CA ALA A 60 -8.89 -1.14 3.31
C ALA A 60 -8.50 -2.07 4.47
N ALA A 61 -9.35 -2.17 5.51
CA ALA A 61 -9.10 -3.06 6.64
C ALA A 61 -9.11 -4.55 6.25
N THR A 62 -10.03 -4.96 5.37
CA THR A 62 -10.11 -6.35 4.87
C THR A 62 -8.86 -6.74 4.09
N VAL A 63 -8.40 -5.85 3.20
CA VAL A 63 -7.20 -6.11 2.40
C VAL A 63 -5.93 -6.03 3.25
N LEU A 64 -5.88 -5.15 4.24
CA LEU A 64 -4.77 -5.11 5.21
C LEU A 64 -4.65 -6.42 5.99
N ASP A 65 -5.75 -6.95 6.52
CA ASP A 65 -5.77 -8.23 7.23
C ASP A 65 -5.25 -9.38 6.35
N PHE A 66 -5.70 -9.43 5.10
CA PHE A 66 -5.21 -10.40 4.12
C PHE A 66 -3.70 -10.27 3.87
N TYR A 67 -3.20 -9.05 3.64
CA TYR A 67 -1.77 -8.81 3.44
C TYR A 67 -0.92 -9.07 4.69
N TYR A 68 -1.48 -8.93 5.90
CA TYR A 68 -0.83 -9.38 7.13
C TYR A 68 -0.63 -10.90 7.15
N CYS A 69 -1.68 -11.67 6.84
CA CYS A 69 -1.57 -13.13 6.75
C CYS A 69 -0.56 -13.56 5.68
N LEU A 70 -0.58 -12.89 4.52
CA LEU A 70 0.37 -13.18 3.45
C LEU A 70 1.81 -12.85 3.84
N ASP A 71 2.07 -11.70 4.45
CA ASP A 71 3.42 -11.31 4.88
C ASP A 71 4.01 -12.36 5.83
N TRP A 72 3.23 -12.81 6.81
CA TRP A 72 3.65 -13.90 7.69
C TRP A 72 3.92 -15.20 6.91
N GLY A 73 3.01 -15.58 6.01
CA GLY A 73 3.14 -16.80 5.22
C GLY A 73 4.35 -16.81 4.29
N TYR A 74 4.64 -15.67 3.65
CA TYR A 74 5.81 -15.49 2.78
C TYR A 74 7.11 -15.56 3.58
N LEU A 75 7.18 -14.86 4.72
CA LEU A 75 8.35 -14.92 5.61
C LEU A 75 8.60 -16.34 6.13
N GLU A 76 7.55 -17.07 6.49
CA GLU A 76 7.67 -18.46 6.93
C GLU A 76 8.12 -19.38 5.79
N ALA A 77 7.56 -19.21 4.60
CA ALA A 77 7.95 -19.97 3.41
C ALA A 77 9.43 -19.75 3.05
N GLU A 78 9.90 -18.50 3.06
CA GLU A 78 11.32 -18.18 2.88
C GLU A 78 12.19 -18.82 3.97
N ARG A 79 11.77 -18.74 5.24
CA ARG A 79 12.49 -19.32 6.37
C ARG A 79 12.70 -20.83 6.23
N ILE A 80 11.74 -21.55 5.66
CA ILE A 80 11.82 -23.00 5.44
C ILE A 80 12.30 -23.40 4.03
N GLY A 81 12.60 -22.43 3.16
CA GLY A 81 13.00 -22.68 1.77
C GLY A 81 11.90 -23.27 0.89
N ALA A 82 10.63 -23.01 1.22
CA ALA A 82 9.49 -23.40 0.39
C ALA A 82 9.33 -22.43 -0.80
N PRO A 83 8.74 -22.89 -1.93
CA PRO A 83 8.42 -22.01 -3.04
C PRO A 83 7.37 -20.97 -2.64
N LEU A 84 7.56 -19.72 -3.07
CA LEU A 84 6.58 -18.65 -2.92
C LEU A 84 5.52 -18.72 -4.02
N PRO A 85 4.26 -18.31 -3.75
CA PRO A 85 3.25 -18.22 -4.78
C PRO A 85 3.45 -16.99 -5.67
N GLY A 86 3.22 -17.15 -6.97
CA GLY A 86 3.26 -16.05 -7.95
C GLY A 86 4.66 -15.54 -8.28
N GLU A 87 4.71 -14.33 -8.84
CA GLU A 87 5.96 -13.70 -9.33
C GLU A 87 6.56 -12.70 -8.33
N ILE A 88 5.87 -12.42 -7.22
CA ILE A 88 6.29 -11.42 -6.24
C ILE A 88 6.97 -12.05 -5.02
N ASP A 89 7.94 -11.33 -4.46
CA ASP A 89 8.70 -11.76 -3.29
C ASP A 89 8.10 -11.26 -1.96
N ALA A 90 8.66 -11.72 -0.83
CA ALA A 90 8.20 -11.31 0.49
C ALA A 90 8.35 -9.80 0.73
N ASN A 91 9.37 -9.18 0.14
CA ASN A 91 9.58 -7.74 0.27
C ASN A 91 8.45 -6.93 -0.42
N ALA A 92 7.97 -7.34 -1.58
CA ALA A 92 6.83 -6.70 -2.25
C ALA A 92 5.54 -6.82 -1.41
N ILE A 93 5.27 -8.00 -0.84
CA ILE A 93 4.14 -8.23 0.07
C ILE A 93 4.25 -7.33 1.31
N GLY A 94 5.42 -7.28 1.94
CA GLY A 94 5.68 -6.43 3.10
C GLY A 94 5.51 -4.94 2.80
N GLN A 95 5.95 -4.47 1.63
CA GLN A 95 5.75 -3.08 1.20
C GLN A 95 4.27 -2.74 0.99
N ARG A 96 3.48 -3.65 0.38
CA ARG A 96 2.04 -3.45 0.21
C ARG A 96 1.32 -3.42 1.54
N ARG A 97 1.63 -4.35 2.46
CA ARG A 97 1.11 -4.33 3.83
C ARG A 97 1.42 -3.01 4.52
N TRP A 98 2.69 -2.61 4.52
CA TRP A 98 3.14 -1.40 5.18
C TRP A 98 2.39 -0.15 4.68
N ALA A 99 2.20 -0.01 3.37
CA ALA A 99 1.40 1.09 2.82
C ALA A 99 -0.06 1.09 3.29
N LEU A 100 -0.67 -0.10 3.43
CA LEU A 100 -2.05 -0.23 3.91
C LEU A 100 -2.20 0.12 5.40
N GLU A 101 -1.16 -0.07 6.22
CA GLU A 101 -1.16 0.31 7.65
C GLU A 101 -1.36 1.81 7.85
N TRP A 102 -0.91 2.64 6.92
CA TRP A 102 -1.15 4.09 6.97
C TRP A 102 -2.63 4.46 6.82
N ALA A 103 -3.43 3.61 6.19
CA ALA A 103 -4.84 3.89 5.90
C ALA A 103 -5.80 3.41 7.00
N VAL A 104 -5.34 2.54 7.92
CA VAL A 104 -6.19 1.88 8.91
C VAL A 104 -5.71 2.23 10.31
N VAL A 105 -6.57 2.91 11.07
CA VAL A 105 -6.34 3.18 12.49
C VAL A 105 -6.96 2.07 13.33
N PHE A 106 -6.12 1.23 13.92
CA PHE A 106 -6.57 0.27 14.91
C PHE A 106 -6.96 0.98 16.21
N ARG A 107 -8.12 0.60 16.77
CA ARG A 107 -8.63 1.11 18.05
C ARG A 107 -9.06 -0.07 18.89
N GLY A 108 -8.79 -0.04 20.19
CA GLY A 108 -9.23 -1.09 21.11
C GLY A 108 -8.33 -1.20 22.33
N PRO A 109 -8.65 -2.09 23.27
CA PRO A 109 -7.91 -2.25 24.52
C PRO A 109 -6.47 -2.77 24.34
N TYR A 110 -6.14 -3.28 23.15
CA TYR A 110 -4.83 -3.83 22.80
C TYR A 110 -4.03 -2.93 21.84
N HIS A 111 -4.53 -1.73 21.54
CA HIS A 111 -3.86 -0.77 20.68
C HIS A 111 -3.70 0.54 21.42
N ASP A 112 -2.49 1.10 21.34
CA ASP A 112 -2.24 2.47 21.75
C ASP A 112 -3.10 3.44 20.91
N PRO A 113 -3.45 4.61 21.45
CA PRO A 113 -4.11 5.64 20.64
C PRO A 113 -3.25 5.97 19.42
N PRO A 114 -3.85 6.27 18.26
CA PRO A 114 -3.09 6.68 17.09
C PRO A 114 -2.26 7.93 17.42
N ALA A 115 -0.99 7.92 17.00
CA ALA A 115 -0.12 9.08 17.13
C ALA A 115 -0.73 10.31 16.44
N GLY A 116 -0.47 11.49 17.00
CA GLY A 116 -0.84 12.74 16.34
C GLY A 116 -0.03 12.93 15.06
N TRP A 117 -0.63 13.55 14.03
CA TRP A 117 0.10 13.87 12.79
C TRP A 117 1.33 14.76 13.03
N GLU A 118 1.33 15.56 14.10
CA GLU A 118 2.45 16.43 14.50
C GLU A 118 3.59 15.67 15.21
N GLU A 119 3.37 14.42 15.61
CA GLU A 119 4.35 13.57 16.31
C GLU A 119 5.16 12.70 15.34
N VAL A 120 4.83 12.74 14.04
CA VAL A 120 5.56 12.02 13.00
C VAL A 120 6.82 12.80 12.64
N ASP A 121 7.96 12.35 13.17
CA ASP A 121 9.26 12.90 12.79
C ASP A 121 9.61 12.52 11.35
N LEU A 122 9.62 13.52 10.46
CA LEU A 122 9.98 13.39 9.06
C LEU A 122 11.46 13.71 8.80
N SER A 123 12.25 14.02 9.83
CA SER A 123 13.69 14.24 9.69
C SER A 123 14.41 12.89 9.52
N THR A 124 14.67 12.51 8.28
CA THR A 124 15.53 11.39 7.90
C THR A 124 16.65 11.87 6.99
#